data_AF-A0AAV6ADL3-F1
#
_entry.id   AF-A0AAV6ADL3-F1
#
_cell.length_a   1.000
_cell.length_b   1.000
_cell.length_c   1.000
_cell.angle_alpha   90.00
_cell.angle_beta   90.00
_cell.angle_gamma   90.00
#
_symmetry.space_group_name_H-M   'P 1'
#
loop_
_entity.id
_entity.type
_entity.pdbx_description
1 polymer ?
#
loop_
_entity_poly.entity_id
_entity_poly.type
_entity_poly.pdbx_seq_one_letter_code
_entity_poly.pdbx_strand_id
1 'polypeptide(L)'
;MTNPSEPQVKVYRSADAPPRALAGDAVAVLGYGNLGRTAALNLRDSGVKVRVGNQEDEYAERARTDGFEVIPIAMGAAADVVFVLLPDEVIPVVFEREIAPALRPGAAIAFGSGYSLAFDLIHPPDSVDVLLVAPRMSGVSARARFVAGEGFWGCVGVEADRSGRAQQRMLGLAEGLGVLRAGAIEMTAKAEATLDLFVEQSVGAVLGQAVMAAFEIGRDAGIPAEALVMEMYMSGEMEIVFRAFRETGFFRSSGDHGPTAVFGGILRTLEMDRDAMLTAFRAILEDIKTGGFARRFQDEAANGYPMLEIAKGMIHGPMPITEAEASLRRLARPSATEPPSAS
;
A
#
# COMPACT_ATOMS: atom_id res chain seq x y z
N MET A 1 2.56 24.82 -23.28
CA MET A 1 4.03 24.92 -23.21
C MET A 1 4.46 24.08 -22.01
N THR A 2 4.99 22.89 -22.24
CA THR A 2 5.49 22.01 -21.18
C THR A 2 6.77 22.63 -20.61
N ASN A 3 6.81 22.80 -19.29
CA ASN A 3 7.95 23.38 -18.59
C ASN A 3 9.14 22.38 -18.71
N PRO A 4 10.27 22.76 -19.34
CA PRO A 4 11.39 21.83 -19.59
C PRO A 4 12.15 21.39 -18.32
N SER A 5 11.73 21.84 -17.13
CA SER A 5 12.28 21.45 -15.83
C SER A 5 11.46 20.39 -15.09
N GLU A 6 10.32 19.94 -15.63
CA GLU A 6 9.59 18.83 -15.02
C GLU A 6 10.32 17.51 -15.32
N PRO A 7 10.71 16.73 -14.30
CA PRO A 7 11.34 15.44 -14.53
C PRO A 7 10.39 14.55 -15.33
N GLN A 8 10.87 14.06 -16.47
CA GLN A 8 10.09 13.19 -17.33
C GLN A 8 9.85 11.87 -16.59
N VAL A 9 8.60 11.61 -16.21
CA VAL A 9 8.20 10.38 -15.51
C VAL A 9 8.27 9.21 -16.48
N LYS A 10 9.15 8.24 -16.21
CA LYS A 10 9.19 6.98 -16.96
C LYS A 10 8.15 6.02 -16.41
N VAL A 11 7.38 5.42 -17.32
CA VAL A 11 6.35 4.42 -16.98
C VAL A 11 6.66 3.13 -17.72
N TYR A 12 6.79 2.04 -16.98
CA TYR A 12 6.90 0.69 -17.51
C TYR A 12 5.52 0.03 -17.61
N ARG A 13 5.35 -0.79 -18.65
CA ARG A 13 4.15 -1.57 -18.96
C ARG A 13 4.55 -3.00 -19.31
N SER A 14 3.56 -3.89 -19.48
CA SER A 14 3.83 -5.31 -19.78
C SER A 14 4.68 -5.52 -21.04
N ALA A 15 4.60 -4.61 -22.02
CA ALA A 15 5.44 -4.65 -23.22
C ALA A 15 6.94 -4.42 -22.94
N ASP A 16 7.28 -3.77 -21.83
CA ASP A 16 8.66 -3.50 -21.44
C ASP A 16 9.30 -4.69 -20.71
N ALA A 17 8.50 -5.61 -20.16
CA ALA A 17 8.99 -6.79 -19.47
C ALA A 17 9.46 -7.85 -20.48
N PRO A 18 10.74 -8.26 -20.43
CA PRO A 18 11.22 -9.32 -21.31
C PRO A 18 10.43 -10.61 -21.10
N PRO A 19 10.06 -11.34 -22.18
CA PRO A 19 9.45 -12.65 -22.04
C PRO A 19 10.33 -13.55 -21.18
N ARG A 20 9.73 -14.25 -20.22
CA ARG A 20 10.45 -15.15 -19.32
C ARG A 20 11.58 -14.45 -18.53
N ALA A 21 11.37 -13.19 -18.13
CA ALA A 21 12.35 -12.38 -17.39
C ALA A 21 12.96 -13.07 -16.15
N LEU A 22 12.18 -13.91 -15.45
CA LEU A 22 12.60 -14.67 -14.26
C LEU A 22 12.86 -16.17 -14.56
N ALA A 23 12.91 -16.59 -15.82
CA ALA A 23 13.10 -18.00 -16.12
C ALA A 23 14.48 -18.49 -15.69
N GLY A 24 14.50 -19.59 -14.95
CA GLY A 24 15.70 -20.18 -14.39
C GLY A 24 16.13 -19.59 -13.04
N ASP A 25 15.60 -18.43 -12.64
CA ASP A 25 15.84 -17.86 -11.31
C ASP A 25 14.93 -18.56 -10.28
N ALA A 26 15.50 -19.00 -9.16
CA ALA A 26 14.73 -19.37 -7.97
C ALA A 26 14.23 -18.09 -7.29
N VAL A 27 12.92 -18.01 -7.04
CA VAL A 27 12.27 -16.84 -6.42
C VAL A 27 11.77 -17.18 -5.02
N ALA A 28 12.11 -16.33 -4.05
CA ALA A 28 11.58 -16.41 -2.69
C ALA A 28 10.81 -15.13 -2.33
N VAL A 29 9.66 -15.29 -1.69
CA VAL A 29 8.94 -14.18 -1.04
C VAL A 29 9.15 -14.32 0.47
N LEU A 30 9.71 -13.29 1.10
CA LEU A 30 9.95 -13.26 2.55
C LEU A 30 8.82 -12.48 3.23
N GLY A 31 8.09 -13.15 4.13
CA GLY A 31 6.88 -12.64 4.75
C GLY A 31 5.61 -13.06 4.01
N TYR A 32 4.60 -13.51 4.75
CA TYR A 32 3.32 -13.97 4.18
C TYR A 32 2.09 -13.19 4.70
N GLY A 33 2.29 -11.92 5.04
CA GLY A 33 1.25 -10.95 5.39
C GLY A 33 0.36 -10.55 4.20
N ASN A 34 -0.29 -9.39 4.26
CA ASN A 34 -1.25 -8.95 3.23
C ASN A 34 -0.62 -8.88 1.82
N LEU A 35 0.51 -8.18 1.68
CA LEU A 35 1.19 -8.06 0.40
C LEU A 35 1.98 -9.33 0.07
N GLY A 36 2.64 -9.96 1.05
CA GLY A 36 3.39 -11.21 0.91
C GLY A 36 2.56 -12.36 0.29
N ARG A 37 1.39 -12.63 0.85
CA ARG A 37 0.45 -13.62 0.32
C ARG A 37 0.05 -13.31 -1.12
N THR A 38 -0.28 -12.07 -1.40
CA THR A 38 -0.71 -11.61 -2.73
C THR A 38 0.41 -11.78 -3.75
N ALA A 39 1.63 -11.38 -3.40
CA ALA A 39 2.79 -11.50 -4.26
C ALA A 39 3.08 -12.96 -4.61
N ALA A 40 3.13 -13.84 -3.59
CA ALA A 40 3.38 -15.26 -3.80
C ALA A 40 2.32 -15.92 -4.70
N LEU A 41 1.04 -15.64 -4.45
CA LEU A 41 -0.07 -16.16 -5.25
C LEU A 41 -0.03 -15.67 -6.71
N ASN A 42 0.16 -14.36 -6.92
CA ASN A 42 0.18 -13.79 -8.26
C ASN A 42 1.39 -14.28 -9.06
N LEU A 43 2.58 -14.33 -8.43
CA LEU A 43 3.79 -14.86 -9.06
C LEU A 43 3.62 -16.33 -9.46
N ARG A 44 3.05 -17.16 -8.57
CA ARG A 44 2.76 -18.57 -8.87
C ARG A 44 1.81 -18.72 -10.06
N ASP A 45 0.71 -17.97 -10.05
CA ASP A 45 -0.29 -18.03 -11.13
C ASP A 45 0.24 -17.45 -12.45
N SER A 46 1.28 -16.61 -12.40
CA SER A 46 2.07 -16.16 -13.54
C SER A 46 3.16 -17.17 -13.99
N GLY A 47 3.20 -18.36 -13.38
CA GLY A 47 4.13 -19.44 -13.74
C GLY A 47 5.51 -19.35 -13.08
N VAL A 48 5.71 -18.47 -12.10
CA VAL A 48 6.97 -18.38 -11.33
C VAL A 48 6.95 -19.42 -10.21
N LYS A 49 8.05 -20.18 -10.07
CA LYS A 49 8.23 -21.08 -8.93
C LYS A 49 8.64 -20.27 -7.71
N VAL A 50 7.73 -20.11 -6.77
CA VAL A 50 7.93 -19.30 -5.55
C VAL A 50 8.03 -20.21 -4.33
N ARG A 51 9.03 -19.94 -3.48
CA ARG A 51 9.07 -20.43 -2.09
C ARG A 51 8.74 -19.29 -1.12
N VAL A 52 8.15 -19.62 0.02
CA VAL A 52 7.81 -18.64 1.04
C VAL A 52 8.77 -18.76 2.22
N GLY A 53 9.53 -17.70 2.48
CA GLY A 53 10.34 -17.58 3.69
C GLY A 53 9.53 -16.90 4.78
N ASN A 54 9.21 -17.59 5.87
CA ASN A 54 8.45 -17.01 6.98
C ASN A 54 8.87 -17.66 8.30
N GLN A 55 8.67 -16.96 9.41
CA GLN A 55 8.77 -17.55 10.74
C GLN A 55 7.58 -18.50 10.99
N GLU A 56 7.69 -19.38 11.98
CA GLU A 56 6.59 -20.28 12.33
C GLU A 56 5.49 -19.52 13.09
N ASP A 57 4.45 -19.11 12.38
CA ASP A 57 3.30 -18.35 12.88
C ASP A 57 2.03 -18.64 12.06
N GLU A 58 0.94 -17.92 12.35
CA GLU A 58 -0.33 -18.08 11.60
C GLU A 58 -0.20 -17.81 10.10
N TYR A 59 0.77 -16.98 9.68
CA TYR A 59 1.00 -16.68 8.27
C TYR A 59 1.72 -17.83 7.57
N ALA A 60 2.60 -18.56 8.27
CA ALA A 60 3.17 -19.81 7.77
C ALA A 60 2.09 -20.89 7.56
N GLU A 61 1.20 -21.08 8.53
CA GLU A 61 0.06 -22.00 8.38
C GLU A 61 -0.85 -21.62 7.21
N ARG A 62 -1.11 -20.33 7.03
CA ARG A 62 -1.85 -19.83 5.89
C ARG A 62 -1.14 -20.10 4.56
N ALA A 63 0.18 -19.90 4.49
CA ALA A 63 0.97 -20.20 3.31
C ALA A 63 0.93 -21.69 2.93
N ARG A 64 1.02 -22.59 3.91
CA ARG A 64 0.86 -24.04 3.70
C ARG A 64 -0.52 -24.38 3.18
N THR A 65 -1.57 -23.78 3.77
CA THR A 65 -2.96 -23.95 3.33
C THR A 65 -3.16 -23.47 1.89
N ASP A 66 -2.51 -22.37 1.50
CA ASP A 66 -2.51 -21.85 0.13
C ASP A 66 -1.62 -22.68 -0.84
N GLY A 67 -0.96 -23.72 -0.36
CA GLY A 67 -0.19 -24.68 -1.15
C GLY A 67 1.28 -24.33 -1.36
N PHE A 68 1.88 -23.47 -0.53
CA PHE A 68 3.29 -23.13 -0.59
C PHE A 68 4.16 -24.00 0.33
N GLU A 69 5.37 -24.29 -0.13
CA GLU A 69 6.45 -24.73 0.75
C GLU A 69 6.92 -23.52 1.58
N VAL A 70 6.83 -23.66 2.92
CA VAL A 70 7.32 -22.65 3.86
C VAL A 70 8.69 -23.07 4.37
N ILE A 71 9.67 -22.18 4.22
CA ILE A 71 11.07 -22.39 4.60
C ILE A 71 11.54 -21.29 5.57
N PRO A 72 12.63 -21.51 6.32
CA PRO A 72 13.24 -20.44 7.12
C PRO A 72 13.64 -19.24 6.26
N ILE A 73 13.58 -18.04 6.83
CA ILE A 73 13.89 -16.78 6.13
C ILE A 73 15.30 -16.81 5.53
N ALA A 74 16.30 -17.25 6.29
CA ALA A 74 17.68 -17.39 5.79
C ALA A 74 17.80 -18.32 4.57
N MET A 75 16.99 -19.40 4.51
CA MET A 75 16.98 -20.28 3.32
C MET A 75 16.31 -19.61 2.11
N GLY A 76 15.25 -18.84 2.35
CA GLY A 76 14.60 -18.04 1.30
C GLY A 76 15.53 -16.95 0.77
N ALA A 77 16.30 -16.30 1.64
CA ALA A 77 17.26 -15.26 1.28
C ALA A 77 18.41 -15.77 0.39
N ALA A 78 18.66 -17.08 0.36
CA ALA A 78 19.63 -17.69 -0.56
C ALA A 78 19.10 -17.89 -2.00
N ALA A 79 17.90 -17.43 -2.35
CA ALA A 79 17.34 -17.53 -3.70
C ALA A 79 18.09 -16.66 -4.74
N ASP A 80 17.78 -16.76 -6.03
CA ASP A 80 18.35 -15.89 -7.07
C ASP A 80 17.66 -14.51 -7.08
N VAL A 81 16.36 -14.51 -6.75
CA VAL A 81 15.55 -13.30 -6.57
C VAL A 81 14.79 -13.42 -5.25
N VAL A 82 15.02 -12.48 -4.35
CA VAL A 82 14.42 -12.44 -3.01
C VAL A 82 13.53 -11.21 -2.93
N PHE A 83 12.23 -11.39 -2.67
CA PHE A 83 11.30 -10.28 -2.50
C PHE A 83 10.89 -10.13 -1.03
N VAL A 84 11.38 -9.07 -0.38
CA VAL A 84 11.17 -8.79 1.04
C VAL A 84 9.85 -8.04 1.23
N LEU A 85 8.91 -8.69 1.90
CA LEU A 85 7.56 -8.21 2.23
C LEU A 85 7.25 -8.42 3.72
N LEU A 86 8.27 -8.20 4.55
CA LEU A 86 8.18 -8.13 6.01
C LEU A 86 7.76 -6.71 6.44
N PRO A 87 7.27 -6.52 7.68
CA PRO A 87 7.01 -5.18 8.22
C PRO A 87 8.27 -4.30 8.23
N ASP A 88 8.12 -3.03 7.89
CA ASP A 88 9.23 -2.08 7.69
C ASP A 88 10.13 -1.91 8.92
N GLU A 89 9.57 -2.03 10.11
CA GLU A 89 10.27 -1.98 11.40
C GLU A 89 10.91 -3.30 11.82
N VAL A 90 10.48 -4.41 11.23
CA VAL A 90 11.07 -5.74 11.46
C VAL A 90 12.23 -5.99 10.49
N ILE A 91 12.17 -5.41 9.28
CA ILE A 91 13.18 -5.59 8.23
C ILE A 91 14.60 -5.38 8.74
N PRO A 92 14.98 -4.28 9.43
CA PRO A 92 16.38 -4.02 9.79
C PRO A 92 17.02 -5.17 10.59
N VAL A 93 16.32 -5.66 11.63
CA VAL A 93 16.81 -6.72 12.50
C VAL A 93 16.90 -8.06 11.77
N VAL A 94 15.87 -8.43 11.00
CA VAL A 94 15.86 -9.69 10.24
C VAL A 94 16.87 -9.63 9.08
N PHE A 95 17.04 -8.46 8.49
CA PHE A 95 17.95 -8.24 7.39
C PHE A 95 19.38 -8.54 7.80
N GLU A 96 19.84 -7.92 8.89
CA GLU A 96 21.20 -8.12 9.38
C GLU A 96 21.44 -9.55 9.88
N ARG A 97 20.46 -10.14 10.58
CA ARG A 97 20.60 -11.46 11.20
C ARG A 97 20.50 -12.62 10.22
N GLU A 98 19.58 -12.55 9.26
CA GLU A 98 19.16 -13.73 8.47
C GLU A 98 19.25 -13.52 6.96
N ILE A 99 18.99 -12.30 6.45
CA ILE A 99 18.94 -12.06 5.00
C ILE A 99 20.32 -11.77 4.45
N ALA A 100 20.98 -10.71 4.92
CA ALA A 100 22.27 -10.25 4.41
C ALA A 100 23.36 -11.34 4.39
N PRO A 101 23.51 -12.16 5.44
CA PRO A 101 24.52 -13.23 5.44
C PRO A 101 24.21 -14.38 4.45
N ALA A 102 22.95 -14.55 4.04
CA ALA A 102 22.51 -15.63 3.17
C ALA A 102 22.44 -15.24 1.69
N LEU A 103 22.48 -13.94 1.38
CA LEU A 103 22.46 -13.43 0.01
C LEU A 103 23.68 -13.92 -0.78
N ARG A 104 23.43 -14.49 -1.97
CA ARG A 104 24.49 -14.96 -2.86
C ARG A 104 24.98 -13.84 -3.79
N PRO A 105 26.28 -13.77 -4.12
CA PRO A 105 26.76 -12.86 -5.15
C PRO A 105 25.99 -13.03 -6.47
N GLY A 106 25.58 -11.91 -7.06
CA GLY A 106 24.78 -11.86 -8.30
C GLY A 106 23.29 -12.15 -8.13
N ALA A 107 22.82 -12.42 -6.91
CA ALA A 107 21.38 -12.45 -6.60
C ALA A 107 20.77 -11.04 -6.65
N ALA A 108 19.45 -10.97 -6.72
CA ALA A 108 18.71 -9.72 -6.60
C ALA A 108 17.83 -9.74 -5.36
N ILE A 109 17.84 -8.65 -4.59
CA ILE A 109 16.92 -8.41 -3.49
C ILE A 109 15.98 -7.26 -3.84
N ALA A 110 14.69 -7.51 -3.74
CA ALA A 110 13.62 -6.56 -4.01
C ALA A 110 12.88 -6.21 -2.72
N PHE A 111 12.43 -4.96 -2.60
CA PHE A 111 11.61 -4.49 -1.48
C PHE A 111 10.26 -3.97 -1.96
N GLY A 112 9.21 -4.27 -1.18
CA GLY A 112 7.83 -3.82 -1.42
C GLY A 112 7.58 -2.35 -1.07
N SER A 113 8.52 -1.75 -0.36
CA SER A 113 8.55 -0.37 0.12
C SER A 113 9.99 0.11 0.06
N GLY A 114 10.21 1.37 -0.30
CA GLY A 114 11.52 2.01 -0.29
C GLY A 114 11.96 2.41 1.11
N TYR A 115 11.12 2.28 2.13
CA TYR A 115 11.33 2.78 3.49
C TYR A 115 12.70 2.42 4.07
N SER A 116 13.02 1.12 4.17
CA SER A 116 14.27 0.69 4.82
C SER A 116 15.52 1.18 4.09
N LEU A 117 15.47 1.29 2.76
CA LEU A 117 16.56 1.83 1.93
C LEU A 117 16.65 3.36 2.02
N ALA A 118 15.52 4.05 2.00
CA ALA A 118 15.42 5.50 2.00
C ALA A 118 16.01 6.15 3.26
N PHE A 119 15.89 5.46 4.39
CA PHE A 119 16.31 5.93 5.71
C PHE A 119 17.55 5.22 6.25
N ASP A 120 18.31 4.55 5.37
CA ASP A 120 19.61 3.93 5.70
C ASP A 120 19.52 2.92 6.85
N LEU A 121 18.39 2.20 6.94
CA LEU A 121 18.14 1.21 8.00
C LEU A 121 18.72 -0.17 7.66
N ILE A 122 19.08 -0.39 6.40
CA ILE A 122 19.70 -1.62 5.90
C ILE A 122 20.78 -1.29 4.89
N HIS A 123 21.79 -2.16 4.82
CA HIS A 123 22.92 -2.03 3.91
C HIS A 123 23.10 -3.33 3.11
N PRO A 124 22.44 -3.47 1.95
CA PRO A 124 22.65 -4.63 1.09
C PRO A 124 24.12 -4.78 0.66
N PRO A 125 24.65 -6.01 0.58
CA PRO A 125 26.02 -6.22 0.12
C PRO A 125 26.26 -5.69 -1.29
N ASP A 126 27.46 -5.20 -1.57
CA ASP A 126 27.83 -4.69 -2.90
C ASP A 126 27.84 -5.77 -4.01
N SER A 127 27.66 -7.03 -3.65
CA SER A 127 27.63 -8.17 -4.56
C SER A 127 26.23 -8.49 -5.11
N VAL A 128 25.16 -7.80 -4.70
CA VAL A 128 23.78 -8.08 -5.13
C VAL A 128 23.12 -6.91 -5.87
N ASP A 129 22.15 -7.23 -6.72
CA ASP A 129 21.23 -6.22 -7.25
C ASP A 129 20.25 -5.77 -6.16
N VAL A 130 19.92 -4.49 -6.11
CA VAL A 130 18.94 -3.93 -5.17
C VAL A 130 17.80 -3.30 -5.95
N LEU A 131 16.60 -3.83 -5.74
CA LEU A 131 15.41 -3.51 -6.52
C LEU A 131 14.30 -2.95 -5.63
N LEU A 132 13.49 -2.07 -6.22
CA LEU A 132 12.24 -1.60 -5.66
C LEU A 132 11.10 -2.11 -6.54
N VAL A 133 10.11 -2.76 -5.93
CA VAL A 133 8.85 -3.15 -6.58
C VAL A 133 7.73 -2.90 -5.58
N ALA A 134 7.14 -1.70 -5.61
CA ALA A 134 6.19 -1.20 -4.62
C ALA A 134 4.76 -1.06 -5.19
N PRO A 135 3.87 -2.05 -5.03
CA PRO A 135 2.46 -1.97 -5.37
C PRO A 135 1.72 -0.82 -4.66
N ARG A 136 0.95 -0.03 -5.42
CA ARG A 136 0.06 1.02 -4.88
C ARG A 136 -1.36 0.52 -4.68
N MET A 137 -1.47 -0.57 -3.92
CA MET A 137 -2.73 -1.26 -3.68
C MET A 137 -2.59 -2.17 -2.46
N SER A 138 -3.65 -2.27 -1.65
CA SER A 138 -3.70 -3.27 -0.59
C SER A 138 -3.65 -4.68 -1.18
N GLY A 139 -3.07 -5.64 -0.44
CA GLY A 139 -2.89 -7.01 -0.93
C GLY A 139 -4.19 -7.66 -1.41
N VAL A 140 -5.26 -7.58 -0.62
CA VAL A 140 -6.56 -8.19 -0.96
C VAL A 140 -7.12 -7.63 -2.28
N SER A 141 -7.08 -6.30 -2.45
CA SER A 141 -7.55 -5.65 -3.68
C SER A 141 -6.64 -5.95 -4.88
N ALA A 142 -5.32 -5.98 -4.67
CA ALA A 142 -4.35 -6.34 -5.70
C ALA A 142 -4.57 -7.78 -6.20
N ARG A 143 -4.83 -8.72 -5.28
CA ARG A 143 -5.16 -10.11 -5.64
C ARG A 143 -6.46 -10.20 -6.41
N ALA A 144 -7.52 -9.54 -5.95
CA ALA A 144 -8.82 -9.54 -6.62
C ALA A 144 -8.72 -9.01 -8.06
N ARG A 145 -8.04 -7.87 -8.25
CA ARG A 145 -7.79 -7.30 -9.58
C ARG A 145 -6.98 -8.25 -10.46
N PHE A 146 -5.91 -8.85 -9.93
CA PHE A 146 -5.08 -9.79 -10.68
C PHE A 146 -5.88 -10.98 -11.22
N VAL A 147 -6.72 -11.59 -10.37
CA VAL A 147 -7.57 -12.75 -10.74
C VAL A 147 -8.64 -12.35 -11.76
N ALA A 148 -9.16 -11.12 -11.68
CA ALA A 148 -10.07 -10.57 -12.69
C ALA A 148 -9.38 -10.23 -14.03
N GLY A 149 -8.07 -10.47 -14.18
CA GLY A 149 -7.30 -10.10 -15.37
C GLY A 149 -6.96 -8.60 -15.43
N GLU A 150 -7.28 -7.83 -14.39
CA GLU A 150 -6.94 -6.43 -14.29
C GLU A 150 -5.51 -6.24 -13.73
N GLY A 151 -4.98 -5.03 -13.93
CA GLY A 151 -3.74 -4.57 -13.30
C GLY A 151 -3.99 -3.62 -12.13
N PHE A 152 -2.93 -3.31 -11.40
CA PHE A 152 -2.89 -2.25 -10.39
C PHE A 152 -1.57 -1.48 -10.51
N TRP A 153 -1.57 -0.19 -10.18
CA TRP A 153 -0.37 0.64 -10.32
C TRP A 153 0.68 0.28 -9.27
N GLY A 154 1.93 0.59 -9.58
CA GLY A 154 3.05 0.46 -8.65
C GLY A 154 4.16 1.45 -8.97
N CYS A 155 5.16 1.48 -8.09
CA CYS A 155 6.45 2.12 -8.33
C CYS A 155 7.52 1.03 -8.50
N VAL A 156 8.48 1.24 -9.39
CA VAL A 156 9.60 0.31 -9.60
C VAL A 156 10.91 1.08 -9.69
N GLY A 157 12.02 0.45 -9.33
CA GLY A 157 13.34 1.08 -9.40
C GLY A 157 14.47 0.08 -9.27
N VAL A 158 15.64 0.46 -9.79
CA VAL A 158 16.91 -0.25 -9.60
C VAL A 158 17.83 0.68 -8.81
N GLU A 159 18.07 0.36 -7.54
CA GLU A 159 18.98 1.12 -6.67
C GLU A 159 20.44 0.70 -6.90
N ALA A 160 20.66 -0.58 -7.22
CA ALA A 160 21.95 -1.10 -7.60
C ALA A 160 21.82 -2.21 -8.65
N ASP A 161 22.60 -2.11 -9.72
CA ASP A 161 22.80 -3.19 -10.67
C ASP A 161 24.24 -3.69 -10.56
N ARG A 162 24.40 -4.95 -10.15
CA ARG A 162 25.68 -5.63 -9.97
C ARG A 162 25.83 -6.81 -10.93
N SER A 163 24.71 -7.35 -11.40
CA SER A 163 24.67 -8.49 -12.31
C SER A 163 24.52 -8.11 -13.79
N GLY A 164 24.09 -6.89 -14.10
CA GLY A 164 23.66 -6.47 -15.43
C GLY A 164 22.25 -6.96 -15.79
N ARG A 165 21.55 -7.64 -14.86
CA ARG A 165 20.19 -8.19 -15.04
C ARG A 165 19.16 -7.53 -14.12
N ALA A 166 19.53 -6.53 -13.33
CA ALA A 166 18.67 -5.93 -12.30
C ALA A 166 17.32 -5.45 -12.87
N GLN A 167 17.34 -4.65 -13.94
CA GLN A 167 16.12 -4.13 -14.57
C GLN A 167 15.23 -5.26 -15.13
N GLN A 168 15.82 -6.28 -15.76
CA GLN A 168 15.08 -7.45 -16.24
C GLN A 168 14.34 -8.15 -15.09
N ARG A 169 15.03 -8.40 -13.96
CA ARG A 169 14.45 -9.07 -12.80
C ARG A 169 13.36 -8.22 -12.14
N MET A 170 13.59 -6.92 -12.00
CA MET A 170 12.60 -5.96 -11.50
C MET A 170 11.32 -5.97 -12.36
N LEU A 171 11.45 -5.88 -13.69
CA LEU A 171 10.29 -5.94 -14.60
C LEU A 171 9.61 -7.30 -14.59
N GLY A 172 10.38 -8.38 -14.46
CA GLY A 172 9.85 -9.74 -14.33
C GLY A 172 9.01 -9.93 -13.07
N LEU A 173 9.46 -9.40 -11.92
CA LEU A 173 8.68 -9.38 -10.69
C LEU A 173 7.42 -8.53 -10.87
N ALA A 174 7.54 -7.29 -11.36
CA ALA A 174 6.41 -6.39 -11.54
C ALA A 174 5.34 -6.96 -12.50
N GLU A 175 5.75 -7.61 -13.60
CA GLU A 175 4.84 -8.30 -14.53
C GLU A 175 4.16 -9.48 -13.86
N GLY A 176 4.91 -10.35 -13.18
CA GLY A 176 4.37 -11.53 -12.50
C GLY A 176 3.42 -11.20 -11.35
N LEU A 177 3.56 -10.03 -10.74
CA LEU A 177 2.61 -9.49 -9.76
C LEU A 177 1.31 -8.94 -10.39
N GLY A 178 1.35 -8.59 -11.69
CA GLY A 178 0.28 -7.90 -12.40
C GLY A 178 0.32 -6.37 -12.33
N VAL A 179 1.41 -5.79 -11.83
CA VAL A 179 1.58 -4.33 -11.73
C VAL A 179 1.60 -3.69 -13.12
N LEU A 180 2.41 -4.27 -14.01
CA LEU A 180 2.67 -3.67 -15.33
C LEU A 180 1.46 -3.70 -16.29
N ARG A 181 0.41 -4.45 -15.96
CA ARG A 181 -0.88 -4.42 -16.66
C ARG A 181 -1.55 -3.04 -16.55
N ALA A 182 -1.41 -2.36 -15.40
CA ALA A 182 -1.85 -0.96 -15.25
C ALA A 182 -0.70 0.01 -15.58
N GLY A 183 0.50 -0.32 -15.09
CA GLY A 183 1.73 0.44 -15.30
C GLY A 183 2.52 0.62 -13.99
N ALA A 184 3.82 0.83 -14.10
CA ALA A 184 4.69 1.15 -12.98
C ALA A 184 5.48 2.43 -13.24
N ILE A 185 5.49 3.35 -12.28
CA ILE A 185 6.29 4.58 -12.34
C ILE A 185 7.70 4.28 -11.85
N GLU A 186 8.72 4.68 -12.62
CA GLU A 186 10.11 4.57 -12.19
C GLU A 186 10.41 5.59 -11.08
N MET A 187 10.90 5.11 -9.94
CA MET A 187 11.28 5.93 -8.79
C MET A 187 12.48 5.33 -8.05
N THR A 188 13.26 6.17 -7.38
CA THR A 188 14.20 5.68 -6.37
C THR A 188 13.44 5.30 -5.10
N ALA A 189 14.01 4.41 -4.28
CA ALA A 189 13.48 4.02 -2.98
C ALA A 189 13.23 5.24 -2.07
N LYS A 190 14.13 6.22 -2.10
CA LYS A 190 13.94 7.48 -1.36
C LYS A 190 12.75 8.29 -1.84
N ALA A 191 12.57 8.43 -3.15
CA ALA A 191 11.45 9.18 -3.71
C ALA A 191 10.12 8.46 -3.47
N GLU A 192 10.12 7.14 -3.58
CA GLU A 192 9.00 6.25 -3.27
C GLU A 192 8.56 6.41 -1.81
N ALA A 193 9.47 6.23 -0.86
CA ALA A 193 9.14 6.28 0.58
C ALA A 193 8.72 7.69 1.01
N THR A 194 9.35 8.73 0.44
CA THR A 194 8.96 10.12 0.72
C THR A 194 7.55 10.40 0.22
N LEU A 195 7.21 9.94 -0.99
CA LEU A 195 5.88 10.12 -1.58
C LEU A 195 4.80 9.42 -0.74
N ASP A 196 5.04 8.14 -0.44
CA ASP A 196 4.08 7.29 0.26
C ASP A 196 3.76 7.86 1.66
N LEU A 197 4.80 8.05 2.48
CA LEU A 197 4.66 8.62 3.82
C LEU A 197 4.06 10.03 3.79
N PHE A 198 4.44 10.86 2.80
CA PHE A 198 3.91 12.21 2.71
C PHE A 198 2.42 12.20 2.45
N VAL A 199 1.94 11.39 1.50
CA VAL A 199 0.50 11.33 1.16
C VAL A 199 -0.31 10.76 2.32
N GLU A 200 0.18 9.69 2.97
CA GLU A 200 -0.50 9.08 4.12
C GLU A 200 -0.61 10.06 5.31
N GLN A 201 0.48 10.77 5.63
CA GLN A 201 0.54 11.66 6.79
C GLN A 201 -0.04 13.06 6.51
N SER A 202 -0.24 13.44 5.25
CA SER A 202 -0.88 14.70 4.85
C SER A 202 -2.35 14.50 4.48
N VAL A 203 -2.61 14.00 3.27
CA VAL A 203 -3.96 13.81 2.73
C VAL A 203 -4.74 12.80 3.56
N GLY A 204 -4.11 11.67 3.95
CA GLY A 204 -4.74 10.66 4.79
C GLY A 204 -5.15 11.21 6.16
N ALA A 205 -4.24 11.91 6.83
CA ALA A 205 -4.53 12.54 8.12
C ALA A 205 -5.64 13.59 8.04
N VAL A 206 -5.64 14.45 7.01
CA VAL A 206 -6.69 15.45 6.80
C VAL A 206 -8.04 14.80 6.52
N LEU A 207 -8.10 13.73 5.72
CA LEU A 207 -9.34 13.01 5.46
C LEU A 207 -9.90 12.40 6.75
N GLY A 208 -9.05 11.78 7.57
CA GLY A 208 -9.46 11.24 8.88
C GLY A 208 -10.02 12.32 9.80
N GLN A 209 -9.32 13.46 9.91
CA GLN A 209 -9.79 14.61 10.70
C GLN A 209 -11.11 15.18 10.18
N ALA A 210 -11.26 15.31 8.86
CA ALA A 210 -12.49 15.81 8.25
C ALA A 210 -13.70 14.92 8.57
N VAL A 211 -13.53 13.60 8.47
CA VAL A 211 -14.58 12.63 8.80
C VAL A 211 -14.95 12.71 10.28
N MET A 212 -13.96 12.71 11.18
CA MET A 212 -14.22 12.79 12.62
C MET A 212 -14.93 14.09 13.02
N ALA A 213 -14.46 15.24 12.52
CA ALA A 213 -15.04 16.54 12.81
C ALA A 213 -16.46 16.69 12.25
N ALA A 214 -16.69 16.25 11.01
CA ALA A 214 -18.02 16.29 10.39
C ALA A 214 -19.02 15.39 11.15
N PHE A 215 -18.57 14.20 11.56
CA PHE A 215 -19.38 13.28 12.35
C PHE A 215 -19.75 13.87 13.71
N GLU A 216 -18.78 14.42 14.45
CA GLU A 216 -18.99 15.02 15.78
C GLU A 216 -19.97 16.18 15.70
N ILE A 217 -19.72 17.16 14.81
CA ILE A 217 -20.56 18.34 14.65
C ILE A 217 -21.97 17.96 14.18
N GLY A 218 -22.08 17.04 13.21
CA GLY A 218 -23.37 16.60 12.69
C GLY A 218 -24.22 15.90 13.74
N ARG A 219 -23.60 15.03 14.54
CA ARG A 219 -24.26 14.33 15.64
C ARG A 219 -24.73 15.30 16.70
N ASP A 220 -23.88 16.26 17.09
CA ASP A 220 -24.21 17.27 18.11
C ASP A 220 -25.33 18.22 17.62
N ALA A 221 -25.47 18.41 16.31
CA ALA A 221 -26.60 19.10 15.69
C ALA A 221 -27.88 18.24 15.57
N GLY A 222 -27.86 16.97 16.02
CA GLY A 222 -29.00 16.06 16.02
C GLY A 222 -29.21 15.29 14.71
N ILE A 223 -28.24 15.28 13.79
CA ILE A 223 -28.30 14.44 12.59
C ILE A 223 -28.07 12.98 13.02
N PRO A 224 -28.92 12.01 12.58
CA PRO A 224 -28.73 10.61 12.90
C PRO A 224 -27.34 10.12 12.52
N ALA A 225 -26.67 9.42 13.44
CA ALA A 225 -25.29 8.97 13.24
C ALA A 225 -25.16 8.01 12.04
N GLU A 226 -26.13 7.12 11.85
CA GLU A 226 -26.21 6.24 10.68
C GLU A 226 -26.33 7.02 9.37
N ALA A 227 -27.09 8.13 9.37
CA ALA A 227 -27.22 8.97 8.18
C ALA A 227 -25.92 9.71 7.86
N LEU A 228 -25.16 10.14 8.88
CA LEU A 228 -23.84 10.77 8.68
C LEU A 228 -22.85 9.80 8.03
N VAL A 229 -22.67 8.59 8.55
CA VAL A 229 -21.73 7.61 7.96
C VAL A 229 -22.20 7.11 6.60
N MET A 230 -23.52 7.01 6.37
CA MET A 230 -24.11 6.72 5.07
C MET A 230 -23.71 7.77 4.03
N GLU A 231 -23.99 9.05 4.32
CA GLU A 231 -23.72 10.17 3.41
C GLU A 231 -22.21 10.36 3.17
N MET A 232 -21.39 10.20 4.21
CA MET A 232 -19.95 10.43 4.09
C MET A 232 -19.21 9.37 3.28
N TYR A 233 -19.57 8.08 3.39
CA TYR A 233 -18.85 7.03 2.64
C TYR A 233 -19.57 5.70 2.47
N MET A 234 -20.49 5.31 3.37
CA MET A 234 -21.06 3.96 3.30
C MET A 234 -22.05 3.76 2.14
N SER A 235 -22.59 4.83 1.54
CA SER A 235 -23.42 4.74 0.32
C SER A 235 -22.64 4.33 -0.92
N GLY A 236 -21.31 4.52 -0.92
CA GLY A 236 -20.44 4.35 -2.09
C GLY A 236 -20.44 5.55 -3.05
N GLU A 237 -21.22 6.60 -2.80
CA GLU A 237 -21.26 7.79 -3.66
C GLU A 237 -19.89 8.48 -3.73
N MET A 238 -19.23 8.65 -2.59
CA MET A 238 -17.87 9.19 -2.55
C MET A 238 -16.85 8.30 -3.29
N GLU A 239 -17.03 6.97 -3.30
CA GLU A 239 -16.18 6.08 -4.11
C GLU A 239 -16.31 6.38 -5.61
N ILE A 240 -17.52 6.68 -6.09
CA ILE A 240 -17.77 7.07 -7.47
C ILE A 240 -17.08 8.40 -7.78
N VAL A 241 -17.09 9.36 -6.86
CA VAL A 241 -16.37 10.64 -7.01
C VAL A 241 -14.86 10.41 -7.13
N PHE A 242 -14.26 9.60 -6.25
CA PHE A 242 -12.83 9.27 -6.34
C PHE A 242 -12.48 8.46 -7.60
N ARG A 243 -13.41 7.63 -8.08
CA ARG A 243 -13.28 6.95 -9.37
C ARG A 243 -13.28 7.95 -10.53
N ALA A 244 -14.14 8.95 -10.51
CA ALA A 244 -14.13 10.02 -11.50
C ALA A 244 -12.82 10.83 -11.45
N PHE A 245 -12.25 11.10 -10.26
CA PHE A 245 -10.94 11.75 -10.15
C PHE A 245 -9.85 11.00 -10.92
N ARG A 246 -9.88 9.67 -10.84
CA ARG A 246 -8.95 8.80 -11.56
C ARG A 246 -9.18 8.80 -13.08
N GLU A 247 -10.43 8.84 -13.52
CA GLU A 247 -10.80 8.66 -14.93
C GLU A 247 -10.81 9.98 -15.73
N THR A 248 -11.29 11.06 -15.14
CA THR A 248 -11.45 12.37 -15.80
C THR A 248 -10.55 13.46 -15.22
N GLY A 249 -10.04 13.29 -13.99
CA GLY A 249 -9.17 14.22 -13.29
C GLY A 249 -9.89 15.05 -12.22
N PHE A 250 -9.18 15.36 -11.13
CA PHE A 250 -9.72 15.97 -9.89
C PHE A 250 -10.67 17.17 -10.10
N PHE A 251 -10.30 18.16 -10.91
CA PHE A 251 -11.17 19.33 -11.16
C PHE A 251 -12.21 19.08 -12.25
N ARG A 252 -11.94 18.16 -13.18
CA ARG A 252 -12.81 17.92 -14.35
C ARG A 252 -14.02 17.08 -13.98
N SER A 253 -13.87 16.14 -13.06
CA SER A 253 -14.96 15.35 -12.48
C SER A 253 -16.04 16.19 -11.80
N SER A 254 -15.71 17.42 -11.36
CA SER A 254 -16.71 18.34 -10.80
C SER A 254 -17.80 18.73 -11.80
N GLY A 255 -17.57 18.53 -13.11
CA GLY A 255 -18.58 18.73 -14.15
C GLY A 255 -19.77 17.74 -14.09
N ASP A 256 -19.60 16.60 -13.43
CA ASP A 256 -20.62 15.56 -13.31
C ASP A 256 -21.62 15.81 -12.15
N HIS A 257 -21.39 16.88 -11.36
CA HIS A 257 -22.18 17.21 -10.17
C HIS A 257 -23.22 18.31 -10.48
N GLY A 258 -24.36 18.27 -9.77
CA GLY A 258 -25.38 19.32 -9.87
C GLY A 258 -24.88 20.69 -9.41
N PRO A 259 -25.46 21.81 -9.91
CA PRO A 259 -24.97 23.16 -9.63
C PRO A 259 -24.84 23.50 -8.13
N THR A 260 -25.74 22.98 -7.29
CA THR A 260 -25.70 23.16 -5.84
C THR A 260 -24.47 22.52 -5.20
N ALA A 261 -24.14 21.29 -5.60
CA ALA A 261 -23.01 20.54 -5.07
C ALA A 261 -21.68 21.18 -5.51
N VAL A 262 -21.59 21.60 -6.78
CA VAL A 262 -20.43 22.34 -7.30
C VAL A 262 -20.26 23.67 -6.56
N PHE A 263 -21.33 24.45 -6.42
CA PHE A 263 -21.28 25.74 -5.73
C PHE A 263 -20.86 25.58 -4.28
N GLY A 264 -21.54 24.70 -3.52
CA GLY A 264 -21.22 24.46 -2.12
C GLY A 264 -19.81 23.91 -1.91
N GLY A 265 -19.44 22.86 -2.66
CA GLY A 265 -18.13 22.22 -2.55
C GLY A 265 -16.97 23.15 -2.92
N ILE A 266 -17.06 23.85 -4.05
CA ILE A 266 -16.01 24.79 -4.48
C ILE A 266 -15.93 25.98 -3.53
N LEU A 267 -17.07 26.58 -3.15
CA LEU A 267 -17.07 27.73 -2.23
C LEU A 267 -16.41 27.35 -0.90
N ARG A 268 -16.81 26.25 -0.28
CA ARG A 268 -16.20 25.80 0.98
C ARG A 268 -14.73 25.46 0.82
N THR A 269 -14.33 24.85 -0.30
CA THR A 269 -12.91 24.59 -0.59
C THR A 269 -12.08 25.89 -0.64
N LEU A 270 -12.64 26.97 -1.19
CA LEU A 270 -11.96 28.28 -1.25
C LEU A 270 -11.93 29.01 0.10
N GLU A 271 -12.85 28.70 1.00
CA GLU A 271 -12.91 29.28 2.35
C GLU A 271 -12.01 28.54 3.36
N MET A 272 -11.63 27.29 3.10
CA MET A 272 -10.71 26.55 3.97
C MET A 272 -9.33 27.21 4.04
N ASP A 273 -8.72 27.22 5.23
CA ASP A 273 -7.40 27.82 5.45
C ASP A 273 -6.29 27.00 4.77
N ARG A 274 -6.05 27.35 3.51
CA ARG A 274 -5.04 26.72 2.67
C ARG A 274 -3.62 26.98 3.17
N ASP A 275 -3.36 28.13 3.77
CA ASP A 275 -2.01 28.48 4.21
C ASP A 275 -1.60 27.71 5.47
N ALA A 276 -2.53 27.47 6.39
CA ALA A 276 -2.32 26.56 7.51
C ALA A 276 -2.05 25.13 7.04
N MET A 277 -2.85 24.62 6.08
CA MET A 277 -2.62 23.28 5.50
C MET A 277 -1.27 23.16 4.81
N LEU A 278 -0.88 24.16 4.00
CA LEU A 278 0.43 24.18 3.34
C LEU A 278 1.58 24.21 4.35
N THR A 279 1.42 24.93 5.45
CA THR A 279 2.43 24.99 6.53
C THR A 279 2.59 23.63 7.21
N ALA A 280 1.49 22.97 7.56
CA ALA A 280 1.51 21.63 8.15
C ALA A 280 2.15 20.61 7.20
N PHE A 281 1.77 20.61 5.92
CA PHE A 281 2.29 19.66 4.94
C PHE A 281 3.78 19.86 4.67
N ARG A 282 4.27 21.11 4.66
CA ARG A 282 5.72 21.37 4.56
C ARG A 282 6.49 20.83 5.76
N ALA A 283 5.95 20.97 6.97
CA ALA A 283 6.58 20.43 8.17
C ALA A 283 6.64 18.89 8.15
N ILE A 284 5.53 18.23 7.75
CA ILE A 284 5.47 16.77 7.57
C ILE A 284 6.50 16.30 6.55
N LEU A 285 6.55 16.95 5.37
CA LEU A 285 7.49 16.59 4.32
C LEU A 285 8.95 16.72 4.78
N GLU A 286 9.29 17.78 5.52
CA GLU A 286 10.65 17.98 6.00
C GLU A 286 11.02 17.00 7.12
N ASP A 287 10.09 16.67 8.01
CA ASP A 287 10.29 15.63 9.03
C ASP A 287 10.52 14.25 8.40
N ILE A 288 9.79 13.91 7.33
CA ILE A 288 10.02 12.68 6.55
C ILE A 288 11.40 12.74 5.88
N LYS A 289 11.70 13.80 5.12
CA LYS A 289 12.97 13.92 4.36
C LYS A 289 14.23 13.86 5.22
N THR A 290 14.14 14.34 6.46
CA THR A 290 15.24 14.34 7.44
C THR A 290 15.30 13.04 8.28
N GLY A 291 14.42 12.07 7.99
CA GLY A 291 14.31 10.80 8.71
C GLY A 291 13.76 10.95 10.13
N GLY A 292 13.16 12.09 10.47
CA GLY A 292 12.56 12.35 11.78
C GLY A 292 11.43 11.38 12.09
N PHE A 293 10.51 11.19 11.14
CA PHE A 293 9.47 10.17 11.23
C PHE A 293 10.07 8.77 11.40
N ALA A 294 11.04 8.42 10.55
CA ALA A 294 11.60 7.07 10.54
C ALA A 294 12.24 6.70 11.90
N ARG A 295 13.00 7.61 12.50
CA ARG A 295 13.56 7.43 13.85
C ARG A 295 12.46 7.20 14.89
N ARG A 296 11.43 8.05 14.92
CA ARG A 296 10.32 7.89 15.87
C ARG A 296 9.57 6.58 15.68
N PHE A 297 9.41 6.11 14.45
CA PHE A 297 8.73 4.83 14.19
C PHE A 297 9.57 3.62 14.63
N GLN A 298 10.89 3.66 14.46
CA GLN A 298 11.78 2.63 15.04
C GLN A 298 11.74 2.65 16.57
N ASP A 299 11.76 3.84 17.19
CA ASP A 299 11.65 3.98 18.63
C ASP A 299 10.30 3.47 19.15
N GLU A 300 9.20 3.76 18.45
CA GLU A 300 7.86 3.25 18.75
C GLU A 300 7.84 1.72 18.78
N ALA A 301 8.40 1.07 17.77
CA ALA A 301 8.50 -0.39 17.70
C ALA A 301 9.37 -0.95 18.84
N ALA A 302 10.52 -0.34 19.12
CA ALA A 302 11.42 -0.74 20.20
C ALA A 302 10.77 -0.63 21.60
N ASN A 303 9.80 0.27 21.76
CA ASN A 303 9.05 0.48 22.99
C ASN A 303 7.71 -0.30 23.04
N GLY A 304 7.47 -1.22 22.11
CA GLY A 304 6.29 -2.09 22.13
C GLY A 304 5.02 -1.43 21.58
N TYR A 305 5.15 -0.45 20.70
CA TYR A 305 4.07 0.22 19.97
C TYR A 305 2.97 0.89 20.82
N PRO A 306 3.29 1.78 21.78
CA PRO A 306 2.28 2.46 22.61
C PRO A 306 1.24 3.28 21.82
N MET A 307 1.62 3.99 20.75
CA MET A 307 0.68 4.69 19.86
C MET A 307 -0.19 3.73 19.06
N LEU A 308 0.34 2.56 18.68
CA LEU A 308 -0.48 1.55 18.01
C LEU A 308 -1.54 0.98 18.96
N GLU A 309 -1.26 0.83 20.25
CA GLU A 309 -2.26 0.44 21.24
C GLU A 309 -3.38 1.49 21.38
N ILE A 310 -3.04 2.78 21.33
CA ILE A 310 -4.04 3.86 21.28
C ILE A 310 -4.88 3.75 19.99
N ALA A 311 -4.23 3.56 18.84
CA ALA A 311 -4.92 3.40 17.56
C ALA A 311 -5.82 2.16 17.55
N LYS A 312 -5.37 1.02 18.12
CA LYS A 312 -6.19 -0.18 18.30
C LYS A 312 -7.43 0.12 19.14
N GLY A 313 -7.29 0.92 20.19
CA GLY A 313 -8.40 1.43 20.98
C GLY A 313 -9.40 2.25 20.17
N MET A 314 -8.94 3.10 19.24
CA MET A 314 -9.83 3.83 18.33
C MET A 314 -10.52 2.93 17.29
N ILE A 315 -9.80 1.92 16.77
CA ILE A 315 -10.30 1.00 15.74
C ILE A 315 -11.33 0.01 16.32
N HIS A 316 -11.08 -0.52 17.51
CA HIS A 316 -11.86 -1.60 18.12
C HIS A 316 -12.74 -1.14 19.28
N GLY A 317 -12.52 0.07 19.78
CA GLY A 317 -13.27 0.64 20.89
C GLY A 317 -14.69 1.06 20.48
N PRO A 318 -15.57 1.26 21.47
CA PRO A 318 -16.95 1.71 21.26
C PRO A 318 -16.95 3.21 20.95
N MET A 319 -16.54 3.55 19.73
CA MET A 319 -16.62 4.92 19.22
C MET A 319 -18.01 5.10 18.59
N PRO A 320 -18.69 6.24 18.81
CA PRO A 320 -20.02 6.47 18.23
C PRO A 320 -20.06 6.30 16.71
N ILE A 321 -18.97 6.61 16.00
CA ILE A 321 -18.85 6.41 14.56
C ILE A 321 -18.80 4.92 14.18
N THR A 322 -18.04 4.08 14.89
CA THR A 322 -17.94 2.64 14.60
C THR A 322 -19.22 1.91 14.94
N GLU A 323 -19.93 2.34 15.98
CA GLU A 323 -21.26 1.86 16.33
C GLU A 323 -22.30 2.18 15.26
N ALA A 324 -22.29 3.42 14.74
CA ALA A 324 -23.17 3.86 13.66
C ALA A 324 -22.93 3.03 12.38
N GLU A 325 -21.67 2.78 12.01
CA GLU A 325 -21.36 1.92 10.88
C GLU A 325 -21.87 0.48 11.08
N ALA A 326 -21.65 -0.09 12.27
CA ALA A 326 -22.13 -1.43 12.58
C ALA A 326 -23.66 -1.50 12.56
N SER A 327 -24.33 -0.44 13.05
CA SER A 327 -25.79 -0.27 12.98
C SER A 327 -26.28 -0.26 11.54
N LEU A 328 -25.70 0.59 10.69
CA LEU A 328 -26.08 0.68 9.28
C LEU A 328 -25.83 -0.64 8.53
N ARG A 329 -24.70 -1.33 8.78
CA ARG A 329 -24.42 -2.66 8.22
C ARG A 329 -25.48 -3.71 8.63
N ARG A 330 -26.05 -3.60 9.84
CA ARG A 330 -27.15 -4.48 10.27
C ARG A 330 -28.46 -4.13 9.57
N LEU A 331 -28.79 -2.85 9.46
CA LEU A 331 -29.99 -2.36 8.79
C LEU A 331 -30.01 -2.67 7.28
N ALA A 332 -28.84 -2.69 6.64
CA ALA A 332 -28.69 -2.98 5.22
C ALA A 332 -28.79 -4.48 4.87
N ARG A 333 -28.79 -5.40 5.86
CA ARG A 333 -29.01 -6.82 5.59
C ARG A 333 -30.50 -7.02 5.27
N PRO A 334 -30.86 -7.74 4.19
CA PRO A 334 -32.26 -8.11 3.95
C PRO A 334 -32.81 -8.81 5.20
N SER A 335 -33.99 -8.40 5.67
CA SER A 335 -34.69 -9.13 6.72
C SER A 335 -34.81 -10.59 6.26
N ALA A 336 -34.36 -11.54 7.08
CA ALA A 336 -34.74 -12.94 6.88
C ALA A 336 -36.27 -12.95 6.84
N THR A 337 -36.84 -13.26 5.68
CA THR A 337 -38.28 -13.39 5.53
C THR A 337 -38.73 -14.48 6.50
N GLU A 338 -39.47 -14.08 7.54
CA GLU A 338 -40.26 -15.06 8.30
C GLU A 338 -41.15 -15.80 7.29
N PRO A 339 -41.17 -17.14 7.29
CA PRO A 339 -42.10 -17.87 6.44
C PRO A 339 -43.52 -17.44 6.86
N PRO A 340 -44.44 -17.22 5.89
CA PRO A 340 -45.80 -16.86 6.21
C PRO A 340 -46.39 -17.91 7.16
N SER A 341 -46.98 -17.46 8.27
CA SER A 341 -47.69 -18.32 9.20
C SER A 341 -48.72 -19.13 8.42
N ALA A 342 -48.54 -20.44 8.36
CA ALA A 342 -49.53 -21.34 7.80
C ALA A 342 -50.79 -21.27 8.66
N SER A 343 -51.83 -20.61 8.14
CA SER A 343 -53.22 -20.69 8.60
C SER A 343 -54.00 -21.62 7.70
#